data_AF-A0AAW2CDP0-F1
#
_entry.id   AF-A0AAW2CDP0-F1
#
_cell.length_a   1.000
_cell.length_b   1.000
_cell.length_c   1.000
_cell.angle_alpha   90.00
_cell.angle_beta   90.00
_cell.angle_gamma   90.00
#
_symmetry.space_group_name_H-M   'P 1'
#
loop_
_entity.id
_entity.type
_entity.pdbx_description
1 polymer ?
#
loop_
_entity_poly.entity_id
_entity_poly.type
_entity_poly.pdbx_seq_one_letter_code
_entity_poly.pdbx_strand_id
1 'polypeptide(L)'
;MKMRFFCVAVFLALVLGVTKGFDFHENDLASEESLWDLYERWRSHHTISRSLDEKHKRFNVFKENVIHVHNTNKMDKPYKLKLNSFADMTNHEFRSIYAGSKIKHHRMFRGTPRGSGSFMYERQDSVPASVDWRLKGAVTSVKNQRHCGSCWAFSTIVAVEGINQIKTNELVSLSEQELVDCDTKHNHGCNGGLMHHAFEFIKRKGGISTENNYPYHAKDGTCDTSKVNSPSVSIDGHEHVPANDEDALLKAVANQPVSVAIDAGGSDFQFYSEGVFNGKCGTELDHGVAIVGYGTTLDGTKYWIVKNSWGPKWGEKGYIRMERGISDKEGLCGIAMEASYPIKNSSTNPLGPSSYPKDEL
;
A
#
# COMPACT_ATOMS: atom_id res chain seq x y z
N MET A 1 7.20 -5.80 67.27
CA MET A 1 7.66 -6.79 66.27
C MET A 1 7.41 -6.21 64.88
N LYS A 2 8.46 -5.81 64.14
CA LYS A 2 8.35 -5.07 62.88
C LYS A 2 8.04 -6.03 61.73
N MET A 3 6.96 -5.77 60.98
CA MET A 3 6.59 -6.49 59.77
C MET A 3 7.17 -5.73 58.56
N ARG A 4 8.11 -6.36 57.84
CA ARG A 4 8.72 -5.80 56.62
C ARG A 4 7.94 -6.28 55.40
N PHE A 5 7.35 -5.35 54.66
CA PHE A 5 6.84 -5.59 53.31
C PHE A 5 8.01 -5.73 52.33
N PHE A 6 8.05 -6.85 51.59
CA PHE A 6 8.92 -6.99 50.41
C PHE A 6 8.10 -6.66 49.16
N CYS A 7 8.35 -5.50 48.55
CA CYS A 7 7.90 -5.21 47.19
C CYS A 7 8.87 -5.90 46.22
N VAL A 8 8.40 -6.91 45.51
CA VAL A 8 9.11 -7.49 44.36
C VAL A 8 8.68 -6.70 43.13
N ALA A 9 9.57 -5.84 42.62
CA ALA A 9 9.38 -5.17 41.34
C ALA A 9 9.73 -6.15 40.21
N VAL A 10 8.71 -6.61 39.47
CA VAL A 10 8.89 -7.39 38.24
C VAL A 10 9.19 -6.41 37.11
N PHE A 11 10.45 -6.30 36.71
CA PHE A 11 10.83 -5.62 35.48
C PHE A 11 10.50 -6.53 34.29
N LEU A 12 9.37 -6.27 33.62
CA LEU A 12 9.10 -6.79 32.29
C LEU A 12 10.03 -6.07 31.30
N ALA A 13 11.13 -6.72 30.95
CA ALA A 13 11.93 -6.32 29.80
C ALA A 13 11.09 -6.55 28.53
N LEU A 14 10.51 -5.47 27.99
CA LEU A 14 9.99 -5.43 26.64
C LEU A 14 11.17 -5.63 25.68
N VAL A 15 11.36 -6.88 25.22
CA VAL A 15 12.20 -7.16 24.06
C VAL A 15 11.47 -6.59 22.85
N LEU A 16 11.68 -5.30 22.60
CA LEU A 16 11.44 -4.73 21.28
C LEU A 16 12.35 -5.47 20.32
N GLY A 17 11.81 -6.46 19.62
CA GLY A 17 12.46 -7.08 18.48
C GLY A 17 12.72 -6.00 17.45
N VAL A 18 13.89 -5.36 17.51
CA VAL A 18 14.42 -4.58 16.40
C VAL A 18 14.50 -5.56 15.26
N THR A 19 13.63 -5.44 14.27
CA THR A 19 13.76 -6.16 13.01
C THR A 19 15.12 -5.77 12.44
N LYS A 20 16.13 -6.61 12.64
CA LYS A 20 17.47 -6.38 12.11
C LYS A 20 17.34 -6.20 10.60
N GLY A 21 17.80 -5.08 10.08
CA GLY A 21 17.99 -4.91 8.65
C GLY A 21 18.97 -5.97 8.12
N PHE A 22 18.93 -6.22 6.82
CA PHE A 22 19.96 -7.01 6.17
C PHE A 22 21.02 -6.06 5.63
N ASP A 23 22.17 -6.03 6.30
CA ASP A 23 23.31 -5.20 5.92
C ASP A 23 24.35 -6.02 5.14
N PHE A 24 25.07 -5.34 4.26
CA PHE A 24 26.20 -5.89 3.53
C PHE A 24 27.30 -4.82 3.39
N HIS A 25 28.54 -5.27 3.18
CA HIS A 25 29.72 -4.41 3.11
C HIS A 25 30.41 -4.54 1.76
N GLU A 26 31.32 -3.61 1.43
CA GLU A 26 32.06 -3.66 0.17
C GLU A 26 32.86 -4.95 -0.01
N ASN A 27 33.37 -5.52 1.08
CA ASN A 27 34.07 -6.80 1.05
C ASN A 27 33.18 -7.97 0.62
N ASP A 28 31.86 -7.89 0.83
CA ASP A 28 30.92 -8.90 0.33
C ASP A 28 30.86 -8.89 -1.20
N LEU A 29 31.22 -7.77 -1.84
CA LEU A 29 31.21 -7.58 -3.30
C LEU A 29 32.57 -7.84 -3.96
N ALA A 30 33.60 -8.19 -3.18
CA ALA A 30 34.99 -8.22 -3.64
C ALA A 30 35.31 -9.41 -4.54
N SER A 31 34.63 -10.55 -4.39
CA SER A 31 34.80 -11.74 -5.21
C SER A 31 33.48 -12.45 -5.46
N GLU A 32 33.47 -13.39 -6.43
CA GLU A 32 32.28 -14.21 -6.68
C GLU A 32 31.95 -15.13 -5.48
N GLU A 33 32.98 -15.61 -4.77
CA GLU A 33 32.83 -16.40 -3.55
C GLU A 33 32.17 -15.57 -2.42
N SER A 34 32.65 -14.35 -2.16
CA SER A 34 32.05 -13.48 -1.15
C SER A 34 30.61 -13.07 -1.50
N LEU A 35 30.34 -12.85 -2.78
CA LEU A 35 28.98 -12.56 -3.27
C LEU A 35 28.04 -13.76 -3.09
N TRP A 36 28.54 -14.97 -3.32
CA TRP A 36 27.79 -16.19 -3.09
C TRP A 36 27.45 -16.38 -1.61
N ASP A 37 28.40 -16.12 -0.72
CA ASP A 37 28.17 -16.15 0.72
C ASP A 37 27.15 -15.09 1.15
N LEU A 38 27.24 -13.87 0.59
CA LEU A 38 26.25 -12.82 0.79
C LEU A 38 24.85 -13.27 0.36
N TYR A 39 24.75 -13.94 -0.80
CA TYR A 39 23.49 -14.46 -1.33
C TYR A 39 22.88 -15.54 -0.41
N GLU A 40 23.66 -16.49 0.08
CA GLU A 40 23.17 -17.51 1.02
C GLU A 40 22.78 -16.88 2.37
N ARG A 41 23.53 -15.89 2.88
CA ARG A 41 23.13 -15.11 4.07
C ARG A 41 21.81 -14.37 3.84
N TRP A 42 21.66 -13.71 2.69
CA TRP A 42 20.43 -12.98 2.32
C TRP A 42 19.24 -13.92 2.24
N ARG A 43 19.39 -15.08 1.59
CA ARG A 43 18.33 -16.09 1.48
C ARG A 43 17.91 -16.64 2.83
N SER A 44 18.88 -16.91 3.71
CA SER A 44 18.60 -17.35 5.07
C SER A 44 17.81 -16.29 5.85
N HIS A 45 18.27 -15.04 5.82
CA HIS A 45 17.61 -13.91 6.50
C HIS A 45 16.16 -13.69 6.02
N HIS A 46 15.93 -13.77 4.71
CA HIS A 46 14.61 -13.55 4.10
C HIS A 46 13.78 -14.84 3.95
N THR A 47 14.27 -15.98 4.45
CA THR A 47 13.61 -17.29 4.36
C THR A 47 13.26 -17.71 2.92
N ILE A 48 14.16 -17.47 1.97
CA ILE A 48 13.97 -17.75 0.54
C ILE A 48 14.49 -19.15 0.18
N SER A 49 13.57 -20.09 -0.04
CA SER A 49 13.88 -21.46 -0.48
C SER A 49 13.92 -21.56 -2.01
N ARG A 50 14.95 -22.22 -2.54
CA ARG A 50 15.20 -22.44 -3.98
C ARG A 50 15.86 -23.80 -4.17
N SER A 51 15.57 -24.48 -5.28
CA SER A 51 16.32 -25.69 -5.66
C SER A 51 17.76 -25.35 -6.05
N LEU A 52 18.68 -26.31 -6.03
CA LEU A 52 20.09 -26.07 -6.39
C LEU A 52 20.23 -25.43 -7.79
N ASP A 53 19.52 -25.96 -8.78
CA ASP A 53 19.54 -25.41 -10.15
C ASP A 53 18.99 -23.98 -10.22
N GLU A 54 17.95 -23.69 -9.44
CA GLU A 54 17.36 -22.36 -9.40
C GLU A 54 18.28 -21.37 -8.67
N LYS A 55 19.00 -21.79 -7.62
CA LYS A 55 19.94 -20.93 -6.89
C LYS A 55 20.97 -20.31 -7.82
N HIS A 56 21.60 -21.09 -8.70
CA HIS A 56 22.61 -20.58 -9.62
C HIS A 56 22.04 -19.56 -10.61
N LYS A 57 20.82 -19.77 -11.11
CA LYS A 57 20.14 -18.80 -11.98
C LYS A 57 19.83 -17.50 -11.24
N ARG A 58 19.26 -17.64 -10.04
CA ARG A 58 18.86 -16.52 -9.16
C ARG A 58 20.06 -15.75 -8.62
N PHE A 59 21.21 -16.38 -8.47
CA PHE A 59 22.43 -15.73 -8.03
C PHE A 59 22.90 -14.63 -9.00
N ASN A 60 22.80 -14.85 -10.31
CA ASN A 60 23.16 -13.81 -11.28
C ASN A 60 22.26 -12.57 -11.17
N VAL A 61 20.96 -12.78 -10.97
CA VAL A 61 19.98 -11.70 -10.72
C VAL A 61 20.31 -10.96 -9.42
N PHE A 62 20.64 -11.71 -8.36
CA PHE A 62 21.05 -11.16 -7.08
C PHE A 62 22.31 -10.28 -7.20
N LYS A 63 23.32 -10.73 -7.97
CA LYS A 63 24.54 -9.96 -8.25
C LYS A 63 24.22 -8.61 -8.88
N GLU A 64 23.39 -8.59 -9.92
CA GLU A 64 22.99 -7.34 -10.58
C GLU A 64 22.25 -6.40 -9.62
N ASN A 65 21.32 -6.93 -8.84
CA ASN A 65 20.53 -6.15 -7.90
C ASN A 65 21.37 -5.59 -6.74
N VAL A 66 22.31 -6.35 -6.18
CA VAL A 66 23.18 -5.82 -5.11
C VAL A 66 24.11 -4.73 -5.62
N ILE A 67 24.64 -4.87 -6.83
CA ILE A 67 25.46 -3.82 -7.46
C ILE A 67 24.62 -2.55 -7.69
N HIS A 68 23.36 -2.69 -8.14
CA HIS A 68 22.45 -1.57 -8.28
C HIS A 68 22.17 -0.85 -6.96
N VAL A 69 21.85 -1.60 -5.89
CA VAL A 69 21.63 -1.07 -4.54
C VAL A 69 22.89 -0.36 -4.03
N HIS A 70 24.05 -0.99 -4.16
CA HIS A 70 25.34 -0.44 -3.72
C HIS A 70 25.67 0.88 -4.43
N ASN A 71 25.62 0.88 -5.76
CA ASN A 71 25.95 2.06 -6.57
C ASN A 71 24.96 3.20 -6.32
N THR A 72 23.67 2.91 -6.15
CA THR A 72 22.68 3.93 -5.85
C THR A 72 22.90 4.55 -4.47
N ASN A 73 23.25 3.73 -3.46
CA ASN A 73 23.49 4.23 -2.11
C ASN A 73 24.76 5.08 -1.98
N LYS A 74 25.71 4.94 -2.93
CA LYS A 74 26.88 5.82 -3.07
C LYS A 74 26.56 7.20 -3.67
N MET A 75 25.40 7.35 -4.31
CA MET A 75 24.96 8.63 -4.85
C MET A 75 24.39 9.51 -3.72
N ASP A 76 24.49 10.82 -3.91
CA ASP A 76 23.84 11.80 -3.06
C ASP A 76 22.35 11.92 -3.43
N LYS A 77 21.57 10.95 -2.94
CA LYS A 77 20.12 10.89 -3.11
C LYS A 77 19.42 11.03 -1.76
N PRO A 78 18.22 11.65 -1.70
CA PRO A 78 17.44 11.83 -0.47
C PRO A 78 16.77 10.53 0.03
N TYR A 79 17.04 9.40 -0.62
CA TYR A 79 16.56 8.08 -0.26
C TYR A 79 17.67 7.03 -0.35
N LYS A 80 17.45 5.90 0.33
CA LYS A 80 18.33 4.73 0.31
C LYS A 80 17.58 3.48 -0.12
N LEU A 81 18.32 2.58 -0.75
CA LEU A 81 17.87 1.26 -1.16
C LEU A 81 18.39 0.19 -0.19
N LYS A 82 17.71 -0.95 -0.10
CA LYS A 82 18.18 -2.12 0.66
C LYS A 82 17.93 -3.43 -0.09
N LEU A 83 18.69 -4.46 0.25
CA LEU A 83 18.44 -5.83 -0.16
C LEU A 83 17.25 -6.42 0.61
N ASN A 84 16.03 -6.09 0.17
CA ASN A 84 14.80 -6.68 0.69
C ASN A 84 14.54 -8.08 0.10
N SER A 85 13.36 -8.66 0.37
CA SER A 85 12.97 -10.00 -0.10
C SER A 85 12.90 -10.16 -1.62
N PHE A 86 13.05 -9.10 -2.41
CA PHE A 86 12.97 -9.13 -3.88
C PHE A 86 14.34 -9.18 -4.57
N ALA A 87 15.44 -9.30 -3.81
CA ALA A 87 16.79 -9.18 -4.38
C ALA A 87 17.17 -10.29 -5.38
N ASP A 88 16.49 -11.45 -5.39
CA ASP A 88 16.71 -12.50 -6.40
C ASP A 88 15.69 -12.47 -7.57
N MET A 89 14.89 -11.40 -7.65
CA MET A 89 13.92 -11.17 -8.71
C MET A 89 14.42 -10.11 -9.68
N THR A 90 14.31 -10.39 -10.98
CA THR A 90 14.52 -9.36 -12.00
C THR A 90 13.44 -8.29 -11.87
N ASN A 91 13.71 -7.08 -12.33
CA ASN A 91 12.71 -6.01 -12.32
C ASN A 91 11.46 -6.37 -13.15
N HIS A 92 11.64 -7.11 -14.25
CA HIS A 92 10.51 -7.59 -15.06
C HIS A 92 9.62 -8.59 -14.29
N GLU A 93 10.22 -9.57 -13.60
CA GLU A 93 9.47 -10.50 -12.74
C GLU A 93 8.77 -9.76 -11.60
N PHE A 94 9.47 -8.83 -10.94
CA PHE A 94 8.93 -8.02 -9.87
C PHE A 94 7.72 -7.22 -10.34
N ARG A 95 7.86 -6.48 -11.44
CA ARG A 95 6.78 -5.68 -12.02
C ARG A 95 5.57 -6.55 -12.39
N SER A 96 5.80 -7.68 -13.05
CA SER A 96 4.73 -8.59 -13.46
C SER A 96 3.95 -9.19 -12.29
N ILE A 97 4.58 -9.38 -11.14
CA ILE A 97 3.99 -10.07 -9.98
C ILE A 97 3.40 -9.09 -8.96
N TYR A 98 4.11 -7.99 -8.66
CA TYR A 98 3.80 -7.08 -7.55
C TYR A 98 3.22 -5.73 -8.00
N ALA A 99 3.52 -5.29 -9.21
CA ALA A 99 2.97 -4.08 -9.85
C ALA A 99 2.12 -4.46 -11.09
N GLY A 100 1.43 -5.60 -11.02
CA GLY A 100 0.75 -6.25 -12.14
C GLY A 100 -0.76 -5.99 -12.22
N SER A 101 -1.30 -4.98 -11.53
CA SER A 101 -2.76 -4.76 -11.45
C SER A 101 -3.37 -4.06 -12.66
N LYS A 102 -2.58 -3.89 -13.73
CA LYS A 102 -3.03 -3.41 -15.05
C LYS A 102 -3.89 -2.15 -14.99
N ILE A 103 -3.62 -1.26 -14.03
CA ILE A 103 -4.44 -0.05 -13.80
C ILE A 103 -4.58 0.76 -15.07
N LYS A 104 -3.49 1.03 -15.80
CA LYS A 104 -3.54 1.71 -17.10
C LYS A 104 -4.51 1.03 -18.08
N HIS A 105 -4.46 -0.29 -18.21
CA HIS A 105 -5.35 -1.04 -19.11
C HIS A 105 -6.81 -0.81 -18.73
N HIS A 106 -7.16 -0.98 -17.45
CA HIS A 106 -8.53 -0.74 -16.99
C HIS A 106 -8.96 0.72 -17.14
N ARG A 107 -8.04 1.68 -16.93
CA ARG A 107 -8.31 3.12 -17.16
C ARG A 107 -8.64 3.43 -18.61
N MET A 108 -8.00 2.76 -19.58
CA MET A 108 -8.28 2.96 -21.00
C MET A 108 -9.71 2.55 -21.41
N PHE A 109 -10.29 1.56 -20.73
CA PHE A 109 -11.68 1.13 -20.96
C PHE A 109 -12.69 1.90 -20.11
N ARG A 110 -12.22 2.79 -19.22
CA ARG A 110 -13.08 3.73 -18.51
C ARG A 110 -13.50 4.83 -19.49
N GLY A 111 -14.80 5.12 -19.56
CA GLY A 111 -15.28 6.35 -20.19
C GLY A 111 -14.73 7.59 -19.48
N THR A 112 -14.93 8.78 -20.06
CA THR A 112 -14.61 10.03 -19.37
C THR A 112 -15.32 10.06 -18.02
N PRO A 113 -14.61 10.36 -16.90
CA PRO A 113 -15.25 10.47 -15.60
C PRO A 113 -16.35 11.52 -15.72
N ARG A 114 -17.61 11.09 -15.54
CA ARG A 114 -18.75 12.01 -15.49
C ARG A 114 -18.65 12.75 -14.17
N GLY A 115 -18.04 13.93 -14.18
CA GLY A 115 -18.03 14.83 -13.04
C GLY A 115 -19.47 15.25 -12.73
N SER A 116 -20.04 14.70 -11.67
CA SER A 116 -21.33 15.17 -11.14
C SER A 116 -21.06 16.17 -10.01
N GLY A 117 -20.66 17.40 -10.36
CA GLY A 117 -20.58 18.52 -9.42
C GLY A 117 -19.18 18.99 -9.04
N SER A 118 -19.16 19.99 -8.14
CA SER A 118 -17.95 20.59 -7.55
C SER A 118 -17.23 19.58 -6.65
N PHE A 119 -15.89 19.58 -6.68
CA PHE A 119 -15.05 18.75 -5.81
C PHE A 119 -15.35 19.07 -4.33
N MET A 120 -15.64 18.06 -3.50
CA MET A 120 -16.11 18.28 -2.10
C MET A 120 -15.19 19.19 -1.29
N TYR A 121 -13.87 19.07 -1.48
CA TYR A 121 -12.87 19.84 -0.74
C TYR A 121 -12.37 21.08 -1.50
N GLU A 122 -13.00 21.48 -2.61
CA GLU A 122 -12.57 22.59 -3.47
C GLU A 122 -12.37 23.90 -2.70
N ARG A 123 -13.36 24.25 -1.85
CA ARG A 123 -13.40 25.48 -1.04
C ARG A 123 -12.64 25.39 0.29
N GLN A 124 -11.78 24.39 0.46
CA GLN A 124 -10.91 24.34 1.64
C GLN A 124 -9.72 25.29 1.45
N ASP A 125 -9.79 26.44 2.12
CA ASP A 125 -8.79 27.51 1.99
C ASP A 125 -7.45 27.21 2.68
N SER A 126 -7.48 26.42 3.75
CA SER A 126 -6.27 26.04 4.50
C SER A 126 -6.29 24.58 4.90
N VAL A 127 -5.14 23.93 4.75
CA VAL A 127 -4.88 22.56 5.23
C VAL A 127 -3.73 22.59 6.24
N PRO A 128 -3.64 21.63 7.18
CA PRO A 128 -2.50 21.52 8.08
C PRO A 128 -1.17 21.42 7.32
N ALA A 129 -0.05 21.83 7.93
CA ALA A 129 1.27 21.70 7.30
C ALA A 129 1.71 20.24 7.13
N SER A 130 1.21 19.35 7.99
CA SER A 130 1.46 17.91 7.95
C SER A 130 0.25 17.15 8.49
N VAL A 131 -0.01 15.99 7.90
CA VAL A 131 -1.02 15.03 8.38
C VAL A 131 -0.41 13.64 8.37
N ASP A 132 -0.68 12.87 9.43
CA ASP A 132 -0.37 11.44 9.47
C ASP A 132 -1.56 10.71 10.10
N TRP A 133 -2.37 10.05 9.26
CA TRP A 133 -3.56 9.33 9.70
C TRP A 133 -3.24 8.13 10.59
N ARG A 134 -1.99 7.62 10.56
CA ARG A 134 -1.53 6.56 11.47
C ARG A 134 -1.55 7.05 12.92
N LEU A 135 -1.11 8.28 13.16
CA LEU A 135 -1.10 8.90 14.48
C LEU A 135 -2.51 9.21 15.00
N LYS A 136 -3.49 9.31 14.10
CA LYS A 136 -4.92 9.50 14.42
C LYS A 136 -5.69 8.17 14.54
N GLY A 137 -5.00 7.03 14.50
CA GLY A 137 -5.62 5.71 14.59
C GLY A 137 -6.44 5.30 13.37
N ALA A 138 -6.34 6.01 12.24
CA ALA A 138 -7.16 5.79 11.04
C ALA A 138 -6.46 4.94 9.97
N VAL A 139 -5.48 4.14 10.36
CA VAL A 139 -4.71 3.28 9.45
C VAL A 139 -4.41 1.95 10.14
N THR A 140 -4.85 0.85 9.55
CA THR A 140 -4.53 -0.52 10.00
C THR A 140 -3.06 -0.87 9.78
N SER A 141 -2.62 -2.04 10.26
CA SER A 141 -1.28 -2.56 9.97
C SER A 141 -1.05 -2.76 8.46
N VAL A 142 0.21 -2.80 8.04
CA VAL A 142 0.56 -3.08 6.64
C VAL A 142 0.27 -4.55 6.32
N LYS A 143 -0.45 -4.79 5.23
CA LYS A 143 -0.79 -6.12 4.70
C LYS A 143 0.12 -6.49 3.51
N ASN A 144 -0.06 -7.70 2.97
CA ASN A 144 0.74 -8.22 1.86
C ASN A 144 -0.16 -8.89 0.79
N GLN A 145 -0.25 -8.30 -0.40
CA GLN A 145 -1.01 -8.82 -1.54
C GLN A 145 -0.37 -10.06 -2.18
N ARG A 146 0.89 -10.34 -1.84
CA ARG A 146 1.69 -11.43 -2.43
C ARG A 146 1.75 -11.29 -3.95
N HIS A 147 1.43 -12.36 -4.67
CA HIS A 147 1.57 -12.48 -6.13
C HIS A 147 0.29 -12.16 -6.90
N CYS A 148 -0.76 -11.70 -6.20
CA CYS A 148 -2.03 -11.35 -6.80
C CYS A 148 -2.04 -9.87 -7.18
N GLY A 149 -2.50 -9.56 -8.40
CA GLY A 149 -2.69 -8.19 -8.88
C GLY A 149 -3.93 -7.51 -8.25
N SER A 150 -4.09 -7.61 -6.93
CA SER A 150 -5.24 -7.05 -6.19
C SER A 150 -4.91 -5.74 -5.46
N CYS A 151 -3.87 -5.00 -5.83
CA CYS A 151 -3.51 -3.75 -5.16
C CYS A 151 -4.65 -2.71 -5.21
N TRP A 152 -5.52 -2.79 -6.23
CA TRP A 152 -6.74 -1.99 -6.34
C TRP A 152 -7.67 -2.24 -5.14
N ALA A 153 -7.83 -3.48 -4.70
CA ALA A 153 -8.62 -3.84 -3.53
C ALA A 153 -7.94 -3.33 -2.24
N PHE A 154 -6.63 -3.55 -2.07
CA PHE A 154 -5.88 -3.06 -0.90
C PHE A 154 -5.95 -1.54 -0.77
N SER A 155 -5.73 -0.81 -1.86
CA SER A 155 -5.82 0.65 -1.89
C SER A 155 -7.22 1.13 -1.49
N THR A 156 -8.27 0.50 -2.03
CA THR A 156 -9.67 0.79 -1.70
C THR A 156 -9.93 0.57 -0.21
N ILE A 157 -9.55 -0.60 0.32
CA ILE A 157 -9.79 -0.97 1.71
C ILE A 157 -9.11 0.01 2.66
N VAL A 158 -7.86 0.43 2.41
CA VAL A 158 -7.19 1.42 3.28
C VAL A 158 -8.00 2.73 3.38
N ALA A 159 -8.58 3.20 2.27
CA ALA A 159 -9.39 4.42 2.29
C ALA A 159 -10.74 4.22 3.02
N VAL A 160 -11.38 3.04 2.87
CA VAL A 160 -12.63 2.71 3.58
C VAL A 160 -12.41 2.54 5.08
N GLU A 161 -11.36 1.83 5.49
CA GLU A 161 -10.95 1.68 6.89
C GLU A 161 -10.70 3.05 7.53
N GLY A 162 -9.99 3.93 6.81
CA GLY A 162 -9.66 5.27 7.27
C GLY A 162 -10.88 6.16 7.46
N ILE A 163 -11.76 6.26 6.47
CA ILE A 163 -12.97 7.07 6.60
C ILE A 163 -13.92 6.52 7.66
N ASN A 164 -13.97 5.19 7.84
CA ASN A 164 -14.76 4.57 8.90
C ASN A 164 -14.29 5.03 10.27
N GLN A 165 -12.99 4.90 10.55
CA GLN A 165 -12.42 5.40 11.79
C GLN A 165 -12.74 6.89 12.00
N ILE A 166 -12.55 7.71 10.98
CA ILE A 166 -12.77 9.17 11.08
C ILE A 166 -14.23 9.50 11.46
N LYS A 167 -15.19 8.69 11.02
CA LYS A 167 -16.63 8.94 11.22
C LYS A 167 -17.22 8.25 12.44
N THR A 168 -16.73 7.07 12.80
CA THR A 168 -17.32 6.24 13.86
C THR A 168 -16.44 6.10 15.09
N ASN A 169 -15.17 6.51 15.03
CA ASN A 169 -14.13 6.19 16.01
C ASN A 169 -13.85 4.68 16.17
N GLU A 170 -14.18 3.87 15.15
CA GLU A 170 -13.85 2.45 15.11
C GLU A 170 -12.91 2.13 13.94
N LEU A 171 -11.68 1.73 14.24
CA LEU A 171 -10.78 1.16 13.24
C LEU A 171 -11.08 -0.33 13.08
N VAL A 172 -11.63 -0.71 11.92
CA VAL A 172 -11.99 -2.10 11.58
C VAL A 172 -11.10 -2.57 10.44
N SER A 173 -10.49 -3.75 10.56
CA SER A 173 -9.75 -4.37 9.45
C SER A 173 -10.72 -5.04 8.48
N LEU A 174 -10.77 -4.57 7.23
CA LEU A 174 -11.76 -5.00 6.23
C LEU A 174 -11.14 -5.97 5.21
N SER A 175 -11.99 -6.72 4.52
CA SER A 175 -11.58 -7.79 3.61
C SER A 175 -11.27 -7.29 2.20
N GLU A 176 -10.01 -7.41 1.77
CA GLU A 176 -9.66 -7.27 0.36
C GLU A 176 -10.17 -8.47 -0.48
N GLN A 177 -10.24 -9.66 0.11
CA GLN A 177 -10.64 -10.88 -0.61
C GLN A 177 -12.09 -10.83 -1.05
N GLU A 178 -12.97 -10.23 -0.26
CA GLU A 178 -14.36 -10.03 -0.67
C GLU A 178 -14.46 -9.17 -1.94
N LEU A 179 -13.61 -8.15 -2.10
CA LEU A 179 -13.55 -7.40 -3.35
C LEU A 179 -13.00 -8.26 -4.49
N VAL A 180 -11.92 -9.00 -4.26
CA VAL A 180 -11.31 -9.89 -5.26
C VAL A 180 -12.32 -10.93 -5.78
N ASP A 181 -13.12 -11.51 -4.90
CA ASP A 181 -14.04 -12.61 -5.24
C ASP A 181 -15.41 -12.13 -5.75
N CYS A 182 -15.88 -10.96 -5.30
CA CYS A 182 -17.26 -10.52 -5.54
C CYS A 182 -17.41 -9.31 -6.47
N ASP A 183 -16.41 -8.44 -6.61
CA ASP A 183 -16.46 -7.29 -7.52
C ASP A 183 -15.99 -7.69 -8.93
N THR A 184 -16.83 -8.46 -9.62
CA THR A 184 -16.47 -9.10 -10.91
C THR A 184 -17.03 -8.38 -12.13
N LYS A 185 -17.88 -7.37 -11.94
CA LYS A 185 -18.55 -6.67 -13.05
C LYS A 185 -17.59 -5.80 -13.86
N HIS A 186 -16.67 -5.13 -13.18
CA HIS A 186 -15.70 -4.20 -13.79
C HIS A 186 -14.26 -4.47 -13.37
N ASN A 187 -14.07 -5.02 -12.16
CA ASN A 187 -12.78 -5.50 -11.69
C ASN A 187 -12.60 -6.99 -11.99
N HIS A 188 -11.36 -7.44 -12.04
CA HIS A 188 -10.98 -8.75 -12.54
C HIS A 188 -10.10 -9.52 -11.54
N GLY A 189 -10.41 -9.38 -10.25
CA GLY A 189 -9.70 -10.08 -9.18
C GLY A 189 -8.18 -9.84 -9.21
N CYS A 190 -7.41 -10.92 -9.26
CA CYS A 190 -5.94 -10.89 -9.36
C CYS A 190 -5.41 -10.41 -10.72
N ASN A 191 -6.25 -10.27 -11.74
CA ASN A 191 -5.85 -9.73 -13.04
C ASN A 191 -5.88 -8.19 -13.12
N GLY A 192 -6.33 -7.53 -12.06
CA GLY A 192 -6.34 -6.07 -11.98
C GLY A 192 -7.73 -5.47 -11.77
N GLY A 193 -7.73 -4.16 -11.57
CA GLY A 193 -8.94 -3.41 -11.28
C GLY A 193 -8.67 -1.94 -10.97
N LEU A 194 -9.74 -1.20 -10.71
CA LEU A 194 -9.74 0.21 -10.33
C LEU A 194 -10.50 0.43 -9.02
N MET A 195 -9.97 1.32 -8.19
CA MET A 195 -10.46 1.57 -6.83
C MET A 195 -11.87 2.16 -6.81
N HIS A 196 -12.21 3.03 -7.76
CA HIS A 196 -13.55 3.65 -7.83
C HIS A 196 -14.67 2.63 -8.12
N HIS A 197 -14.42 1.60 -8.94
CA HIS A 197 -15.38 0.50 -9.13
C HIS A 197 -15.60 -0.27 -7.83
N ALA A 198 -14.55 -0.49 -7.05
CA ALA A 198 -14.63 -1.16 -5.77
C ALA A 198 -15.41 -0.34 -4.73
N PHE A 199 -15.23 0.99 -4.70
CA PHE A 199 -16.08 1.84 -3.86
C PHE A 199 -17.56 1.77 -4.28
N GLU A 200 -17.85 1.83 -5.59
CA GLU A 200 -19.23 1.71 -6.08
C GLU A 200 -19.83 0.34 -5.74
N PHE A 201 -19.03 -0.73 -5.83
CA PHE A 201 -19.42 -2.07 -5.38
C PHE A 201 -19.80 -2.08 -3.90
N ILE A 202 -18.94 -1.58 -3.00
CA ILE A 202 -19.20 -1.53 -1.55
C ILE A 202 -20.48 -0.75 -1.26
N LYS A 203 -20.68 0.40 -1.91
CA LYS A 203 -21.90 1.19 -1.79
C LYS A 203 -23.13 0.41 -2.25
N ARG A 204 -23.12 -0.13 -3.48
CA ARG A 204 -24.26 -0.85 -4.07
C ARG A 204 -24.62 -2.12 -3.31
N LYS A 205 -23.63 -2.78 -2.71
CA LYS A 205 -23.77 -3.95 -1.83
C LYS A 205 -24.10 -3.58 -0.38
N GLY A 206 -24.10 -2.30 -0.01
CA GLY A 206 -24.46 -1.87 1.34
C GLY A 206 -23.39 -2.18 2.38
N GLY A 207 -22.16 -2.48 1.95
CA GLY A 207 -20.99 -2.59 2.80
C GLY A 207 -20.01 -3.69 2.41
N ILE A 208 -19.06 -3.90 3.31
CA ILE A 208 -17.94 -4.85 3.18
C ILE A 208 -17.70 -5.56 4.52
N SER A 209 -17.29 -6.82 4.49
CA SER A 209 -16.98 -7.62 5.68
C SER A 209 -15.59 -7.31 6.25
N THR A 210 -15.36 -7.80 7.48
CA THR A 210 -14.03 -7.78 8.09
C THR A 210 -13.07 -8.80 7.45
N GLU A 211 -11.76 -8.52 7.55
CA GLU A 211 -10.69 -9.45 7.18
C GLU A 211 -10.81 -10.78 7.93
N ASN A 212 -11.23 -10.76 9.21
CA ASN A 212 -11.38 -11.99 9.99
C ASN A 212 -12.52 -12.88 9.47
N ASN A 213 -13.59 -12.27 8.97
CA ASN A 213 -14.74 -13.00 8.44
C ASN A 213 -14.47 -13.53 7.02
N TYR A 214 -13.75 -12.75 6.21
CA TYR A 214 -13.40 -13.12 4.83
C TYR A 214 -11.88 -12.92 4.60
N PRO A 215 -11.04 -13.87 5.02
CA PRO A 215 -9.58 -13.71 5.00
C PRO A 215 -8.96 -13.68 3.60
N TYR A 216 -7.83 -12.99 3.48
CA TYR A 216 -7.09 -12.91 2.23
C TYR A 216 -6.33 -14.19 1.85
N HIS A 217 -6.47 -14.62 0.59
CA HIS A 217 -5.94 -15.85 0.04
C HIS A 217 -4.99 -15.64 -1.16
N ALA A 218 -4.83 -14.40 -1.63
CA ALA A 218 -3.94 -14.04 -2.73
C ALA A 218 -4.19 -14.81 -4.05
N LYS A 219 -5.46 -15.12 -4.32
CA LYS A 219 -5.94 -15.76 -5.55
C LYS A 219 -7.41 -15.44 -5.73
N ASP A 220 -7.90 -15.60 -6.95
CA ASP A 220 -9.34 -15.53 -7.22
C ASP A 220 -10.07 -16.70 -6.55
N GLY A 221 -11.21 -16.41 -5.94
CA GLY A 221 -12.14 -17.37 -5.40
C GLY A 221 -13.56 -17.12 -5.90
N THR A 222 -14.50 -17.95 -5.46
CA THR A 222 -15.93 -17.71 -5.68
C THR A 222 -16.46 -16.82 -4.57
N CYS A 223 -17.28 -15.82 -4.90
CA CYS A 223 -17.93 -14.97 -3.90
C CYS A 223 -18.74 -15.80 -2.89
N ASP A 224 -18.25 -15.86 -1.64
CA ASP A 224 -18.90 -16.60 -0.56
C ASP A 224 -20.06 -15.81 0.05
N THR A 225 -21.26 -16.05 -0.48
CA THR A 225 -22.47 -15.34 -0.04
C THR A 225 -22.75 -15.51 1.46
N SER A 226 -22.33 -16.62 2.08
CA SER A 226 -22.56 -16.84 3.52
C SER A 226 -21.79 -15.86 4.40
N LYS A 227 -20.61 -15.42 3.94
CA LYS A 227 -19.75 -14.48 4.66
C LYS A 227 -20.15 -13.03 4.43
N VAL A 228 -20.66 -12.70 3.25
CA VAL A 228 -20.93 -11.30 2.87
C VAL A 228 -22.30 -10.78 3.31
N ASN A 229 -23.18 -11.63 3.84
CA ASN A 229 -24.54 -11.26 4.24
C ASN A 229 -24.60 -10.37 5.50
N SER A 230 -23.48 -10.19 6.22
CA SER A 230 -23.40 -9.33 7.41
C SER A 230 -22.25 -8.31 7.27
N PRO A 231 -22.41 -7.28 6.41
CA PRO A 231 -21.37 -6.27 6.21
C PRO A 231 -21.08 -5.52 7.51
N SER A 232 -19.81 -5.20 7.74
CA SER A 232 -19.35 -4.56 8.97
C SER A 232 -19.15 -3.06 8.82
N VAL A 233 -18.83 -2.59 7.60
CA VAL A 233 -18.65 -1.17 7.29
C VAL A 233 -19.34 -0.86 5.98
N SER A 234 -20.04 0.27 5.92
CA SER A 234 -20.68 0.81 4.72
C SER A 234 -20.19 2.22 4.40
N ILE A 235 -20.31 2.60 3.13
CA ILE A 235 -20.02 3.92 2.58
C ILE A 235 -21.22 4.39 1.75
N ASP A 236 -21.40 5.70 1.65
CA ASP A 236 -22.55 6.34 1.00
C ASP A 236 -22.25 6.75 -0.46
N GLY A 237 -20.97 6.81 -0.81
CA GLY A 237 -20.51 7.34 -2.08
C GLY A 237 -19.02 7.21 -2.25
N HIS A 238 -18.54 7.74 -3.36
CA HIS A 238 -17.13 7.96 -3.62
C HIS A 238 -17.00 9.15 -4.57
N GLU A 239 -15.81 9.70 -4.62
CA GLU A 239 -15.50 10.85 -5.46
C GLU A 239 -14.07 10.74 -5.99
N HIS A 240 -13.87 11.26 -7.21
CA HIS A 240 -12.55 11.42 -7.79
C HIS A 240 -11.96 12.76 -7.38
N VAL A 241 -10.68 12.76 -7.02
CA VAL A 241 -9.92 14.01 -6.94
C VAL A 241 -9.69 14.52 -8.37
N PRO A 242 -9.77 15.84 -8.62
CA PRO A 242 -9.32 16.43 -9.88
C PRO A 242 -7.96 15.87 -10.31
N ALA A 243 -7.90 15.31 -11.52
CA ALA A 243 -6.70 14.65 -12.00
C ALA A 243 -5.58 15.66 -12.29
N ASN A 244 -4.34 15.27 -12.03
CA ASN A 244 -3.13 16.06 -12.24
C ASN A 244 -3.11 17.37 -11.44
N ASP A 245 -3.66 17.32 -10.23
CA ASP A 245 -3.74 18.45 -9.30
C ASP A 245 -3.33 18.00 -7.89
N GLU A 246 -2.05 18.19 -7.57
CA GLU A 246 -1.52 17.85 -6.24
C GLU A 246 -2.09 18.72 -5.12
N ASP A 247 -2.62 19.92 -5.42
CA ASP A 247 -3.25 20.79 -4.43
C ASP A 247 -4.65 20.27 -4.07
N ALA A 248 -5.42 19.84 -5.06
CA ALA A 248 -6.69 19.15 -4.82
C ALA A 248 -6.47 17.82 -4.07
N LEU A 249 -5.43 17.07 -4.42
CA LEU A 249 -5.05 15.85 -3.72
C LEU A 249 -4.65 16.13 -2.26
N LEU A 250 -3.90 17.21 -2.01
CA LEU A 250 -3.51 17.65 -0.67
C LEU A 250 -4.74 17.95 0.19
N LYS A 251 -5.74 18.64 -0.36
CA LYS A 251 -7.02 18.93 0.31
C LYS A 251 -7.76 17.64 0.66
N ALA A 252 -7.85 16.68 -0.25
CA ALA A 252 -8.48 15.39 0.05
C ALA A 252 -7.74 14.63 1.17
N VAL A 253 -6.42 14.51 1.06
CA VAL A 253 -5.58 13.80 2.05
C VAL A 253 -5.62 14.46 3.43
N ALA A 254 -5.81 15.78 3.48
CA ALA A 254 -5.96 16.52 4.74
C ALA A 254 -7.22 16.10 5.54
N ASN A 255 -8.23 15.53 4.87
CA ASN A 255 -9.50 15.14 5.47
C ASN A 255 -9.65 13.63 5.68
N GLN A 256 -8.99 12.80 4.87
CA GLN A 256 -9.03 11.34 4.98
C GLN A 256 -7.92 10.67 4.16
N PRO A 257 -7.62 9.37 4.37
CA PRO A 257 -6.80 8.61 3.43
C PRO A 257 -7.43 8.55 2.02
N VAL A 258 -6.59 8.61 0.99
CA VAL A 258 -7.01 8.64 -0.42
C VAL A 258 -6.36 7.49 -1.19
N SER A 259 -7.16 6.75 -1.95
CA SER A 259 -6.67 5.71 -2.86
C SER A 259 -6.11 6.36 -4.11
N VAL A 260 -4.88 5.99 -4.49
CA VAL A 260 -4.19 6.50 -5.68
C VAL A 260 -3.56 5.36 -6.47
N ALA A 261 -3.27 5.60 -7.74
CA ALA A 261 -2.42 4.71 -8.53
C ALA A 261 -1.08 5.38 -8.86
N ILE A 262 -0.04 4.57 -8.99
CA ILE A 262 1.34 4.98 -9.31
C ILE A 262 1.97 4.01 -10.31
N ASP A 263 3.04 4.45 -10.98
CA ASP A 263 4.02 3.58 -11.61
C ASP A 263 5.02 3.10 -10.55
N ALA A 264 4.90 1.84 -10.14
CA ALA A 264 5.75 1.23 -9.12
C ALA A 264 6.77 0.24 -9.73
N GLY A 265 6.94 0.27 -11.05
CA GLY A 265 7.73 -0.72 -11.78
C GLY A 265 9.24 -0.49 -11.78
N GLY A 266 9.74 0.65 -11.31
CA GLY A 266 11.17 1.00 -11.36
C GLY A 266 12.07 0.23 -10.39
N SER A 267 13.33 -0.02 -10.77
CA SER A 267 14.31 -0.76 -9.94
C SER A 267 14.58 -0.09 -8.59
N ASP A 268 14.72 1.24 -8.55
CA ASP A 268 14.88 1.96 -7.28
C ASP A 268 13.63 1.79 -6.38
N PHE A 269 12.43 1.72 -6.97
CA PHE A 269 11.18 1.50 -6.23
C PHE A 269 11.13 0.08 -5.64
N GLN A 270 11.54 -0.93 -6.42
CA GLN A 270 11.64 -2.32 -5.97
C GLN A 270 12.48 -2.44 -4.69
N PHE A 271 13.58 -1.68 -4.57
CA PHE A 271 14.53 -1.76 -3.46
C PHE A 271 14.42 -0.63 -2.42
N TYR A 272 13.44 0.26 -2.53
CA TYR A 272 13.27 1.38 -1.61
C TYR A 272 13.31 0.92 -0.14
N SER A 273 14.08 1.66 0.67
CA SER A 273 14.24 1.41 2.10
C SER A 273 13.71 2.56 2.95
N GLU A 274 14.21 3.77 2.71
CA GLU A 274 13.97 4.94 3.54
C GLU A 274 14.30 6.24 2.82
N GLY A 275 13.85 7.36 3.38
CA GLY A 275 14.08 8.71 2.86
C GLY A 275 12.94 9.21 1.98
N VAL A 276 13.08 10.39 1.39
CA VAL A 276 12.08 10.91 0.45
C VAL A 276 12.45 10.43 -0.95
N PHE A 277 11.64 9.55 -1.51
CA PHE A 277 11.84 8.99 -2.84
C PHE A 277 11.60 10.06 -3.90
N ASN A 278 12.63 10.32 -4.69
CA ASN A 278 12.59 11.10 -5.93
C ASN A 278 13.26 10.35 -7.10
N GLY A 279 13.25 9.02 -7.03
CA GLY A 279 13.81 8.16 -8.06
C GLY A 279 13.03 8.25 -9.36
N LYS A 280 13.65 7.78 -10.45
CA LYS A 280 13.01 7.75 -11.77
C LYS A 280 11.87 6.74 -11.79
N CYS A 281 10.72 7.18 -12.28
CA CYS A 281 9.54 6.38 -12.59
C CYS A 281 8.79 7.06 -13.75
N GLY A 282 7.97 6.30 -14.47
CA GLY A 282 7.09 6.84 -15.50
C GLY A 282 5.75 7.28 -14.93
N THR A 283 4.77 7.40 -15.82
CA THR A 283 3.35 7.67 -15.49
C THR A 283 2.45 6.52 -15.97
N GLU A 284 3.06 5.36 -16.22
CA GLU A 284 2.41 4.14 -16.69
C GLU A 284 1.81 3.39 -15.49
N LEU A 285 0.74 3.93 -14.93
CA LEU A 285 0.14 3.46 -13.67
C LEU A 285 -0.13 1.94 -13.69
N ASP A 286 0.50 1.21 -12.79
CA ASP A 286 0.46 -0.24 -12.74
C ASP A 286 0.18 -0.79 -11.32
N HIS A 287 0.24 0.08 -10.31
CA HIS A 287 0.05 -0.28 -8.91
C HIS A 287 -0.83 0.71 -8.14
N GLY A 288 -1.62 0.20 -7.20
CA GLY A 288 -2.62 0.91 -6.42
C GLY A 288 -2.17 0.96 -4.96
N VAL A 289 -2.11 2.15 -4.40
CA VAL A 289 -1.62 2.42 -3.05
C VAL A 289 -2.54 3.45 -2.38
N ALA A 290 -2.32 3.75 -1.10
CA ALA A 290 -3.12 4.76 -0.42
C ALA A 290 -2.22 5.82 0.21
N ILE A 291 -2.52 7.10 -0.04
CA ILE A 291 -1.89 8.21 0.66
C ILE A 291 -2.56 8.32 2.03
N VAL A 292 -1.77 8.19 3.09
CA VAL A 292 -2.23 8.25 4.49
C VAL A 292 -1.69 9.47 5.22
N GLY A 293 -1.07 10.40 4.50
CA GLY A 293 -0.53 11.62 5.08
C GLY A 293 0.42 12.36 4.15
N TYR A 294 0.97 13.44 4.67
CA TYR A 294 1.99 14.25 4.03
C TYR A 294 2.77 15.04 5.08
N GLY A 295 3.94 15.52 4.69
CA GLY A 295 4.76 16.38 5.53
C GLY A 295 5.81 17.12 4.73
N THR A 296 6.72 17.74 5.47
CA THR A 296 7.90 18.42 4.95
C THR A 296 9.08 18.04 5.84
N THR A 297 10.20 17.68 5.25
CA THR A 297 11.46 17.41 5.96
C THR A 297 12.09 18.72 6.45
N LEU A 298 13.11 18.63 7.31
CA LEU A 298 13.77 19.81 7.89
C LEU A 298 14.46 20.70 6.85
N ASP A 299 14.93 20.10 5.74
CA ASP A 299 15.53 20.78 4.59
C ASP A 299 14.49 21.34 3.60
N GLY A 300 13.18 21.19 3.88
CA GLY A 300 12.10 21.76 3.08
C GLY A 300 11.51 20.83 2.01
N THR A 301 12.02 19.61 1.85
CA THR A 301 11.47 18.64 0.89
C THR A 301 10.09 18.16 1.33
N LYS A 302 9.08 18.43 0.50
CA LYS A 302 7.70 18.02 0.75
C LYS A 302 7.50 16.58 0.31
N TYR A 303 6.70 15.81 1.06
CA TYR A 303 6.43 14.41 0.71
C TYR A 303 5.00 13.96 1.02
N TRP A 304 4.53 12.98 0.27
CA TRP A 304 3.40 12.11 0.60
C TRP A 304 3.85 10.97 1.51
N ILE A 305 3.00 10.51 2.43
CA ILE A 305 3.18 9.25 3.18
C ILE A 305 2.25 8.22 2.54
N VAL A 306 2.83 7.22 1.89
CA VAL A 306 2.08 6.25 1.10
C VAL A 306 2.17 4.86 1.74
N LYS A 307 1.00 4.27 2.02
CA LYS A 307 0.88 2.89 2.51
C LYS A 307 0.88 1.94 1.31
N ASN A 308 1.84 1.01 1.28
CA ASN A 308 1.94 -0.02 0.27
C ASN A 308 1.38 -1.37 0.79
N SER A 309 1.24 -2.34 -0.11
CA SER A 309 0.65 -3.67 0.12
C SER A 309 1.66 -4.81 -0.10
N TRP A 310 2.96 -4.56 0.08
CA TRP A 310 4.03 -5.55 -0.09
C TRP A 310 4.61 -6.06 1.25
N GLY A 311 3.87 -5.88 2.34
CA GLY A 311 4.28 -6.27 3.68
C GLY A 311 5.26 -5.30 4.35
N PRO A 312 5.47 -5.45 5.67
CA PRO A 312 6.22 -4.49 6.47
C PRO A 312 7.75 -4.56 6.26
N LYS A 313 8.27 -5.56 5.53
CA LYS A 313 9.71 -5.69 5.28
C LYS A 313 10.20 -4.79 4.12
N TRP A 314 9.30 -4.35 3.26
CA TRP A 314 9.60 -3.41 2.18
C TRP A 314 9.53 -1.96 2.68
N GLY A 315 10.38 -1.06 2.17
CA GLY A 315 10.36 0.36 2.53
C GLY A 315 10.47 0.65 4.03
N GLU A 316 9.85 1.75 4.45
CA GLU A 316 9.80 2.24 5.82
C GLU A 316 8.68 1.53 6.58
N LYS A 317 8.91 0.26 6.93
CA LYS A 317 7.90 -0.63 7.56
C LYS A 317 6.64 -0.79 6.70
N GLY A 318 6.80 -0.89 5.39
CA GLY A 318 5.73 -1.03 4.40
C GLY A 318 5.18 0.28 3.84
N TYR A 319 5.79 1.41 4.21
CA TYR A 319 5.47 2.73 3.69
C TYR A 319 6.59 3.26 2.79
N ILE A 320 6.25 4.24 1.96
CA ILE A 320 7.20 5.06 1.21
C ILE A 320 6.84 6.53 1.40
N ARG A 321 7.86 7.38 1.54
CA ARG A 321 7.70 8.82 1.41
C ARG A 321 8.04 9.21 -0.01
N MET A 322 7.08 9.73 -0.76
CA MET A 322 7.28 10.14 -2.15
C MET A 322 7.32 11.66 -2.24
N GLU A 323 8.28 12.23 -2.96
CA GLU A 323 8.36 13.68 -3.15
C GLU A 323 7.05 14.23 -3.74
N ARG A 324 6.60 15.39 -3.22
CA ARG A 324 5.37 16.06 -3.67
C ARG A 324 5.62 17.51 -4.02
N GLY A 325 4.73 18.09 -4.82
CA GLY A 325 4.83 19.49 -5.26
C GLY A 325 5.96 19.67 -6.26
N ILE A 326 6.16 18.67 -7.12
CA ILE A 326 7.11 18.74 -8.23
C ILE A 326 6.49 19.49 -9.42
N SER A 327 7.28 19.79 -10.45
CA SER A 327 6.79 20.51 -11.63
C SER A 327 5.81 19.71 -12.49
N ASP A 328 5.91 18.38 -12.45
CA ASP A 328 5.08 17.49 -13.27
C ASP A 328 3.68 17.40 -12.67
N LYS A 329 2.66 17.78 -13.46
CA LYS A 329 1.28 17.87 -12.97
C LYS A 329 0.70 16.52 -12.56
N GLU A 330 1.16 15.46 -13.20
CA GLU A 330 0.84 14.07 -12.87
C GLU A 330 1.34 13.67 -11.47
N GLY A 331 2.24 14.45 -10.87
CA GLY A 331 2.94 14.11 -9.64
C GLY A 331 3.98 12.99 -9.86
N LEU A 332 4.87 12.80 -8.88
CA LEU A 332 5.91 11.78 -8.99
C LEU A 332 5.29 10.39 -9.18
N CYS A 333 5.75 9.66 -10.19
CA CYS A 333 5.22 8.36 -10.60
C CYS A 333 3.74 8.35 -10.99
N GLY A 334 3.18 9.51 -11.36
CA GLY A 334 1.78 9.66 -11.74
C GLY A 334 0.78 9.65 -10.59
N ILE A 335 1.23 9.87 -9.36
CA ILE A 335 0.42 9.76 -8.13
C ILE A 335 -0.85 10.64 -8.12
N ALA A 336 -0.87 11.75 -8.87
CA ALA A 336 -2.02 12.65 -8.98
C ALA A 336 -2.96 12.33 -10.16
N MET A 337 -2.67 11.32 -10.97
CA MET A 337 -3.45 11.02 -12.18
C MET A 337 -4.75 10.25 -11.93
N GLU A 338 -4.79 9.40 -10.90
CA GLU A 338 -5.91 8.51 -10.61
C GLU A 338 -6.12 8.39 -9.10
N ALA A 339 -6.70 9.42 -8.51
CA ALA A 339 -6.99 9.52 -7.10
C ALA A 339 -8.51 9.51 -6.84
N SER A 340 -8.94 8.75 -5.84
CA SER A 340 -10.35 8.67 -5.43
C SER A 340 -10.48 8.31 -3.96
N TYR A 341 -11.59 8.67 -3.34
CA TYR A 341 -11.85 8.37 -1.94
C TYR A 341 -13.32 8.03 -1.70
N PRO A 342 -13.63 7.19 -0.69
CA PRO A 342 -14.99 6.90 -0.28
C PRO A 342 -15.58 8.04 0.55
N ILE A 343 -16.90 8.21 0.47
CA ILE A 343 -17.67 9.14 1.28
C ILE A 343 -18.49 8.34 2.29
N LYS A 344 -18.37 8.71 3.57
CA LYS A 344 -19.23 8.20 4.65
C LYS A 344 -19.79 9.38 5.43
N ASN A 345 -21.11 9.48 5.44
CA ASN A 345 -21.89 10.52 6.12
C ASN A 345 -22.34 10.05 7.49
N SER A 346 -22.67 8.76 7.63
CA SER A 346 -23.12 8.18 8.89
C SER A 346 -21.97 8.05 9.91
N SER A 347 -22.28 8.33 11.17
CA SER A 347 -21.40 8.06 12.32
C SER A 347 -21.56 6.64 12.88
N THR A 348 -22.36 5.79 12.22
CA THR A 348 -22.63 4.41 12.64
C THR A 348 -22.31 3.40 11.53
N ASN A 349 -22.11 2.15 11.97
CA ASN A 349 -21.94 0.99 11.10
C ASN A 349 -23.24 0.18 10.97
N PRO A 350 -23.41 -0.60 9.90
CA PRO A 350 -24.58 -1.45 9.72
C PRO A 350 -24.81 -2.37 10.94
N LEU A 351 -26.06 -2.45 11.40
CA LEU A 351 -26.47 -3.34 12.48
C LEU A 351 -27.18 -4.57 11.88
N GLY A 352 -26.46 -5.68 11.75
CA GLY A 352 -27.05 -6.97 11.35
C GLY A 352 -27.16 -7.21 9.83
N PRO A 353 -27.72 -8.36 9.43
CA PRO A 353 -27.70 -8.80 8.05
C PRO A 353 -28.56 -7.91 7.14
N SER A 354 -27.98 -7.48 6.03
CA SER A 354 -28.67 -6.69 5.01
C SER A 354 -29.59 -7.58 4.18
N SER A 355 -30.86 -7.19 4.03
CA SER A 355 -31.82 -7.87 3.16
C SER A 355 -31.55 -7.53 1.68
N TYR A 356 -30.58 -8.21 1.07
CA TYR A 356 -30.39 -8.14 -0.39
C TYR A 356 -31.39 -9.04 -1.14
N PRO A 357 -32.06 -8.56 -2.20
CA PRO A 357 -32.70 -9.42 -3.19
C PRO A 357 -31.63 -10.29 -3.88
N LYS A 358 -31.86 -11.60 -3.93
CA LYS A 358 -30.88 -12.61 -4.37
C LYS A 358 -30.58 -12.61 -5.89
N ASP A 359 -31.14 -11.70 -6.66
CA ASP A 359 -31.31 -11.90 -8.11
C ASP A 359 -30.33 -11.09 -9.00
N GLU A 360 -29.29 -10.45 -8.44
CA GLU A 360 -28.28 -9.72 -9.24
C GLU A 360 -26.82 -9.95 -8.78
N LEU A 361 -26.45 -11.18 -8.45
CA LEU A 361 -25.04 -11.60 -8.26
C LEU A 361 -24.51 -12.33 -9.50
#